data_AF-A0A7M4A5L5-F1
#
_entry.id   AF-A0A7M4A5L5-F1
#
_cell.length_a   1.000
_cell.length_b   1.000
_cell.length_c   1.000
_cell.angle_alpha   90.00
_cell.angle_beta   90.00
_cell.angle_gamma   90.00
#
_symmetry.space_group_name_H-M   'P 1'
#
loop_
_entity.id
_entity.type
_entity.pdbx_description
1 polymer ?
#
loop_
_entity_poly.entity_id
_entity_poly.type
_entity_poly.pdbx_seq_one_letter_code
_entity_poly.pdbx_strand_id
1 'polypeptide(L)' 'KIFASKIHHVDFETGEDTYIDSLFKTHIMKPTLDIQSEVNWLLSIFHDNSGVIAWNDDWSLCIKAET' A
#
# COMPACT_ATOMS: atom_id res chain seq x y z
N LYS A 1 -11.99 0.80 9.97
CA LYS A 1 -11.36 0.54 11.30
C LYS A 1 -10.41 -0.66 11.28
N ILE A 2 -10.77 -1.78 10.62
CA ILE A 2 -9.92 -3.00 10.52
C ILE A 2 -8.56 -2.72 9.86
N PHE A 3 -8.51 -1.99 8.75
CA PHE A 3 -7.25 -1.70 8.06
C PHE A 3 -6.24 -0.89 8.89
N ALA A 4 -6.71 -0.20 9.94
CA ALA A 4 -5.89 0.60 10.85
C ALA A 4 -5.67 -0.07 12.22
N SER A 5 -6.23 -1.26 12.48
CA SER A 5 -6.15 -1.90 13.80
C SER A 5 -4.84 -2.66 14.01
N LYS A 6 -4.52 -2.88 15.28
CA LYS A 6 -3.54 -3.90 15.70
C LYS A 6 -4.19 -5.28 15.65
N ILE A 7 -3.52 -6.24 15.03
CA ILE A 7 -4.03 -7.60 14.82
C ILE A 7 -2.99 -8.57 15.39
N HIS A 8 -3.46 -9.54 16.16
CA HIS A 8 -2.69 -10.71 16.55
C HIS A 8 -3.23 -11.89 15.74
N HIS A 9 -2.37 -12.51 14.94
CA HIS A 9 -2.72 -13.61 14.05
C HIS A 9 -1.86 -14.82 14.38
N VAL A 10 -2.51 -15.96 14.60
CA VAL A 10 -1.86 -17.25 14.83
C VAL A 10 -2.27 -18.18 13.70
N ASP A 11 -1.31 -18.61 12.90
CA ASP A 11 -1.48 -19.62 11.87
C ASP A 11 -1.29 -21.01 12.50
N PHE A 12 -2.35 -21.82 12.54
CA PHE A 12 -2.31 -23.17 13.13
C PHE A 12 -1.74 -24.23 12.20
N GLU A 13 -1.56 -23.95 10.90
CA GLU A 13 -0.93 -24.87 9.94
C GLU A 13 0.60 -24.76 10.02
N THR A 14 1.12 -23.54 10.07
CA THR A 14 2.57 -23.28 10.12
C THR A 14 3.10 -23.09 11.55
N GLY A 15 2.22 -22.73 12.50
CA GLY A 15 2.58 -22.35 13.86
C GLY A 15 3.05 -20.89 14.00
N GLU A 16 2.92 -20.06 12.96
CA GLU A 16 3.36 -18.67 12.97
C GLU A 16 2.48 -17.80 13.90
N ASP A 17 3.12 -17.02 14.77
CA ASP A 17 2.47 -16.04 15.65
C ASP A 17 2.95 -14.62 15.28
N THR A 18 2.04 -13.83 14.70
CA THR A 18 2.37 -12.55 14.09
C THR A 18 1.50 -11.41 14.62
N TYR A 19 2.16 -10.31 14.97
CA TYR A 19 1.51 -9.06 15.37
C TYR A 19 1.63 -8.03 14.25
N ILE A 20 0.49 -7.61 13.71
CA ILE A 20 0.40 -6.65 12.61
C ILE A 20 -0.11 -5.31 13.16
N ASP A 21 0.68 -4.25 12.98
CA ASP A 21 0.25 -2.89 13.29
C ASP A 21 -0.31 -2.23 12.02
N SER A 22 -1.63 -2.31 11.83
CA SER A 22 -2.36 -1.85 10.65
C SER A 22 -1.99 -2.57 9.36
N LEU A 23 -2.97 -3.25 8.76
CA LEU A 23 -2.84 -3.81 7.41
C LEU A 23 -2.48 -2.74 6.39
N PHE A 24 -3.10 -1.56 6.48
CA PHE A 24 -2.80 -0.43 5.60
C PHE A 24 -1.35 0.03 5.72
N LYS A 25 -0.84 0.25 6.93
CA LYS A 25 0.54 0.72 7.10
C LYS A 25 1.55 -0.35 6.71
N THR A 26 1.35 -1.57 7.19
CA THR A 26 2.34 -2.65 7.06
C THR A 26 2.39 -3.25 5.66
N HIS A 27 1.23 -3.51 5.05
CA HIS A 27 1.14 -4.30 3.81
C HIS A 27 0.78 -3.47 2.56
N ILE A 28 0.42 -2.19 2.71
CA ILE A 28 0.07 -1.32 1.57
C ILE A 28 1.04 -0.15 1.52
N MET A 29 1.07 0.68 2.56
CA MET A 29 1.82 1.93 2.58
C MET A 29 3.33 1.69 2.56
N LYS A 30 3.85 0.86 3.45
CA LYS A 30 5.29 0.58 3.54
C LYS A 30 5.88 0.05 2.22
N PRO A 31 5.38 -1.05 1.62
CA PRO A 31 5.96 -1.54 0.36
C PRO A 31 5.81 -0.54 -0.78
N THR A 32 4.75 0.28 -0.81
CA THR A 32 4.58 1.32 -1.84
C THR A 32 5.62 2.44 -1.69
N LEU A 33 5.93 2.85 -0.46
CA LEU A 33 6.99 3.83 -0.18
C LEU A 33 8.38 3.27 -0.49
N ASP A 34 8.63 1.99 -0.19
CA ASP A 34 9.88 1.32 -0.53
C ASP A 34 10.09 1.35 -2.06
N ILE A 35 9.07 0.99 -2.85
CA ILE A 35 9.11 1.09 -4.33
C ILE A 35 9.28 2.54 -4.80
N GLN A 36 8.59 3.50 -4.18
CA GLN A 36 8.72 4.92 -4.52
C GLN A 36 10.16 5.42 -4.36
N SER A 37 10.92 4.87 -3.43
CA SER A 37 12.34 5.23 -3.27
C SER A 37 13.22 4.73 -4.42
N GLU A 38 12.75 3.74 -5.18
CA GLU A 38 13.47 3.09 -6.28
C GLU A 38 13.03 3.59 -7.66
N VAL A 39 11.88 4.26 -7.77
CA VAL A 39 11.27 4.65 -9.05
C VAL A 39 10.80 6.10 -9.07
N ASN A 40 10.94 6.76 -10.23
CA ASN A 40 10.54 8.15 -10.43
C ASN A 40 9.15 8.34 -11.04
N TRP A 41 8.47 7.26 -11.44
CA TRP A 41 7.16 7.32 -12.09
C TRP A 41 5.97 7.30 -11.11
N LEU A 42 6.20 7.08 -9.80
CA LEU A 42 5.17 7.18 -8.77
C LEU A 42 4.97 8.64 -8.33
N LEU A 43 4.03 9.34 -8.96
CA LEU A 43 3.85 10.80 -8.82
C LEU A 43 3.03 11.21 -7.60
N SER A 44 1.95 10.47 -7.29
CA SER A 44 1.09 10.76 -6.14
C SER A 44 0.45 9.50 -5.60
N ILE A 45 0.72 9.18 -4.33
CA ILE A 45 0.22 8.00 -3.62
C ILE A 45 -0.27 8.41 -2.23
N PHE A 46 -1.44 7.94 -1.80
CA PHE A 46 -2.03 8.21 -0.48
C PHE A 46 -2.33 9.67 -0.11
N HIS A 47 -2.20 10.62 -1.04
CA HIS A 47 -2.59 12.02 -0.85
C HIS A 47 -4.05 12.29 -1.22
N ASP A 48 -4.64 11.46 -2.09
CA ASP A 48 -6.01 11.60 -2.59
C ASP A 48 -6.71 10.24 -2.67
N ASN A 49 -7.95 10.21 -3.15
CA ASN A 49 -8.78 9.02 -3.34
C ASN A 49 -8.33 8.11 -4.52
N SER A 50 -7.27 8.49 -5.22
CA SER A 50 -6.73 7.84 -6.41
C SER A 50 -5.21 7.96 -6.43
N GLY A 51 -4.55 7.02 -7.11
CA GLY A 51 -3.10 7.04 -7.31
C GLY A 51 -2.76 7.59 -8.70
N VAL A 52 -1.64 8.32 -8.80
CA VAL A 52 -1.16 8.89 -10.08
C VAL A 52 0.24 8.36 -10.40
N ILE A 53 0.42 7.90 -11.64
CA ILE A 53 1.70 7.45 -12.19
C ILE A 53 2.04 8.21 -13.48
N ALA A 54 3.33 8.37 -13.75
CA ALA A 54 3.81 8.84 -15.05
C ALA A 54 3.67 7.71 -16.09
N TRP A 55 3.03 8.01 -17.23
CA TRP A 55 2.95 7.07 -18.35
C TRP A 55 4.06 7.34 -19.37
N ASN A 56 4.24 8.60 -19.72
CA ASN A 56 5.34 9.13 -20.53
C ASN A 56 5.58 10.61 -20.17
N ASP A 57 6.45 11.29 -20.92
CA ASP A 57 6.84 12.68 -20.63
C ASP A 57 5.68 13.68 -20.74
N ASP A 58 4.63 13.33 -21.49
CA ASP A 58 3.49 14.22 -21.76
C ASP A 58 2.25 13.88 -20.91
N TRP A 59 2.14 12.63 -20.45
CA TRP A 59 0.91 12.09 -19.86
C TRP A 59 1.15 11.37 -18.55
N SER A 60 0.23 11.62 -17.62
CA SER A 60 0.10 10.87 -16.36
C SER A 60 -1.23 10.12 -16.33
N LEU A 61 -1.25 8.98 -15.66
CA LEU A 61 -2.44 8.15 -15.48
C LEU A 61 -2.93 8.23 -14.04
N CYS A 62 -4.20 8.58 -13.87
CA CYS A 62 -4.91 8.50 -12.59
C CYS A 62 -5.70 7.19 -12.52
N ILE A 63 -5.46 6.39 -11.48
CA ILE A 63 -6.06 5.07 -11.31
C ILE A 63 -6.84 5.01 -9.99
N LYS A 64 -8.06 4.49 -10.08
CA LYS A 64 -8.93 4.22 -8.93
C LYS A 64 -9.76 2.96 -9.18
N ALA A 65 -9.92 2.16 -8.13
CA ALA A 65 -10.83 1.02 -8.12
C ALA A 65 -11.70 1.09 -6.86
N GLU A 66 -13.00 0.84 -7.02
CA GLU A 66 -13.99 0.80 -5.94
C GLU A 66 -14.90 -0.43 -6.14
N THR A 67 -15.57 -0.88 -5.09
CA THR A 67 -16.48 -2.04 -5.08
C THR A 67 -17.82 -1.66 -4.47
#